data_AF-A0A943FKZ1-F1
#
_entry.id   AF-A0A943FKZ1-F1
#
_cell.length_a   1.000
_cell.length_b   1.000
_cell.length_c   1.000
_cell.angle_alpha   90.00
_cell.angle_beta   90.00
_cell.angle_gamma   90.00
#
_symmetry.space_group_name_H-M   'P 1'
#
loop_
_entity.id
_entity.type
_entity.pdbx_description
1 polymer ?
#
loop_
_entity_poly.entity_id
_entity_poly.type
_entity_poly.pdbx_seq_one_letter_code
_entity_poly.pdbx_strand_id
1 'polypeptide(L)'
;MIRASCGGAHLTVRGHAGYGEYGKDIVCAAASALVYALAGRLRETGRLERFQSAPGYAEIAGTGDCAREFALVRCGLALLAQQYPGRVEVGS
;
A
#
# COMPACT_ATOMS: atom_id res chain seq x y z
N MET A 1 5.04 11.20 15.10
CA MET A 1 5.43 9.77 15.09
C MET A 1 4.18 8.91 15.03
N ILE A 2 4.08 8.05 14.01
CA ILE A 2 3.00 7.07 13.86
C ILE A 2 3.30 5.87 14.76
N ARG A 3 2.31 5.40 15.53
CA ARG A 3 2.40 4.14 16.29
C ARG A 3 1.30 3.19 15.85
N ALA A 4 1.68 1.96 15.54
CA ALA A 4 0.74 0.89 15.20
C ALA A 4 0.93 -0.30 16.17
N SER A 5 -0.17 -0.94 16.55
CA SER A 5 -0.17 -2.19 17.33
C SER A 5 -1.16 -3.18 16.72
N CYS A 6 -0.70 -4.41 16.50
CA CYS A 6 -1.49 -5.51 15.92
C CYS A 6 -1.56 -6.67 16.91
N GLY A 7 -2.74 -7.26 17.11
CA GLY A 7 -2.92 -8.46 17.92
C GLY A 7 -4.27 -9.14 17.66
N GLY A 8 -4.26 -10.44 17.36
CA GLY A 8 -5.46 -11.16 16.96
C GLY A 8 -6.12 -10.51 15.73
N ALA A 9 -7.40 -10.15 15.85
CA ALA A 9 -8.17 -9.43 14.82
C ALA A 9 -8.21 -7.89 15.03
N HIS A 10 -7.36 -7.33 15.89
CA HIS A 10 -7.36 -5.90 16.22
C HIS A 10 -6.12 -5.18 15.69
N LEU A 11 -6.35 -4.00 15.11
CA LEU A 11 -5.34 -3.04 14.69
C LEU A 11 -5.66 -1.68 15.33
N THR A 12 -4.68 -1.06 15.98
CA THR A 12 -4.78 0.33 16.46
C THR A 12 -3.65 1.16 15.86
N VAL A 13 -3.97 2.33 15.30
CA VAL A 13 -2.99 3.27 14.75
C VAL A 13 -3.22 4.67 15.32
N ARG A 14 -2.19 5.28 15.90
CA ARG A 14 -2.21 6.63 16.49
C ARG A 14 -1.19 7.55 15.83
N GLY A 15 -1.51 8.84 15.75
CA GLY A 15 -0.61 9.86 15.18
C GLY A 15 -0.38 9.75 13.68
N HIS A 16 -1.32 9.15 12.93
CA HIS A 16 -1.27 8.96 11.48
C HIS A 16 -1.77 10.17 10.66
N ALA A 17 -2.19 11.25 11.33
CA ALA A 17 -2.66 12.50 10.71
C ALA A 17 -1.98 13.71 11.37
N GLY A 18 -1.88 14.82 10.64
CA GLY A 18 -1.37 16.11 11.16
C GLY A 18 0.15 16.27 11.21
N TYR A 19 0.92 15.50 10.44
CA TYR A 19 2.40 15.49 10.48
C TYR A 19 3.11 16.14 9.26
N GLY A 20 2.39 16.87 8.39
CA GLY A 20 3.01 17.53 7.22
C GLY A 20 2.10 18.54 6.53
N GLU A 21 2.64 19.29 5.56
CA GLU A 21 1.83 20.10 4.65
C GLU A 21 0.77 19.23 3.97
N TYR A 22 -0.42 19.79 3.79
CA TYR A 22 -1.54 19.07 3.22
C TYR A 22 -1.30 18.83 1.72
N GLY A 23 -0.86 17.62 1.37
CA GLY A 23 -0.81 17.17 -0.03
C GLY A 23 0.57 16.76 -0.52
N LYS A 24 0.56 15.88 -1.53
CA LYS A 24 1.69 15.19 -2.19
C LYS A 24 2.46 14.16 -1.35
N ASP A 25 3.13 14.53 -0.27
CA ASP A 25 4.01 13.58 0.42
C ASP A 25 3.24 12.43 1.09
N ILE A 26 2.06 12.72 1.63
CA ILE A 26 1.20 11.71 2.26
C ILE A 26 0.66 10.71 1.24
N VAL A 27 0.33 11.14 0.01
CA VAL A 27 -0.22 10.27 -1.03
C VAL A 27 0.86 9.31 -1.54
N CYS A 28 2.05 9.83 -1.87
CA CYS A 28 3.18 9.01 -2.31
C CYS A 28 3.61 8.01 -1.24
N ALA A 29 3.66 8.44 0.04
CA ALA A 29 4.01 7.57 1.16
C ALA A 29 2.97 6.46 1.36
N ALA A 30 1.67 6.78 1.30
CA ALA A 30 0.60 5.80 1.44
C ALA A 30 0.61 4.77 0.29
N ALA A 31 0.75 5.22 -0.96
CA ALA A 31 0.85 4.33 -2.12
C ALA A 31 2.09 3.42 -2.01
N SER A 32 3.25 3.98 -1.66
CA SER A 32 4.50 3.21 -1.49
C SER A 32 4.37 2.16 -0.38
N ALA A 33 3.74 2.51 0.74
CA ALA A 33 3.52 1.58 1.85
C ALA A 33 2.65 0.38 1.43
N LEU A 34 1.59 0.60 0.64
CA LEU A 34 0.74 -0.47 0.12
C LEU A 34 1.51 -1.41 -0.84
N VAL A 35 2.28 -0.83 -1.77
CA VAL A 35 3.11 -1.59 -2.73
C VAL A 35 4.16 -2.42 -1.99
N TYR A 36 4.89 -1.84 -1.04
CA TYR A 36 5.91 -2.56 -0.29
C TYR A 36 5.32 -3.62 0.65
N ALA A 37 4.13 -3.39 1.21
CA ALA A 37 3.41 -4.41 1.96
C ALA A 37 3.08 -5.62 1.07
N LEU A 38 2.57 -5.41 -0.16
CA LEU A 38 2.32 -6.49 -1.11
C LEU A 38 3.59 -7.29 -1.40
N ALA A 39 4.68 -6.61 -1.76
CA ALA A 39 5.96 -7.26 -2.06
C ALA A 39 6.47 -8.08 -0.86
N GLY A 40 6.34 -7.56 0.36
CA GLY A 40 6.68 -8.28 1.59
C GLY A 40 5.85 -9.55 1.77
N ARG A 41 4.51 -9.46 1.66
CA ARG A 41 3.61 -10.61 1.82
C ARG A 41 3.82 -11.69 0.76
N LEU A 42 4.03 -11.31 -0.50
CA LEU A 42 4.33 -12.26 -1.56
C LEU A 42 5.69 -12.93 -1.34
N ARG A 43 6.71 -12.20 -0.87
CA ARG A 43 8.01 -12.77 -0.54
C ARG A 43 7.92 -13.76 0.63
N GLU A 44 7.23 -13.39 1.71
CA GLU A 44 7.02 -14.25 2.89
C GLU A 44 6.34 -15.58 2.55
N THR A 45 5.50 -15.58 1.53
CA THR A 45 4.73 -16.75 1.11
C THR A 45 5.31 -17.45 -0.12
N GLY A 46 6.52 -17.07 -0.56
CA GLY A 46 7.19 -17.67 -1.72
C GLY A 46 6.52 -17.42 -3.07
N ARG A 47 5.61 -16.44 -3.13
CA ARG A 47 4.78 -16.12 -4.30
C ARG A 47 5.27 -14.88 -5.06
N LEU A 48 6.37 -14.26 -4.65
CA LEU A 48 6.92 -13.10 -5.37
C LEU A 48 7.70 -13.55 -6.60
N GLU A 49 7.17 -13.28 -7.79
CA GLU A 49 7.84 -13.58 -9.06
C GLU A 49 8.74 -12.42 -9.50
N ARG A 50 8.25 -11.18 -9.38
CA ARG A 50 8.98 -9.98 -9.78
C ARG A 50 8.67 -8.82 -8.85
N PHE A 51 9.69 -8.05 -8.50
CA PHE A 51 9.54 -6.73 -7.90
C PHE A 51 10.60 -5.78 -8.44
N GLN A 52 10.17 -4.67 -9.02
CA GLN A 52 11.04 -3.59 -9.47
C GLN A 52 10.55 -2.27 -8.89
N SER A 53 11.46 -1.44 -8.40
CA SER A 53 11.15 -0.09 -7.96
C SER A 53 12.22 0.89 -8.42
N ALA A 54 11.76 2.08 -8.82
CA ALA A 54 12.58 3.21 -9.20
C ALA A 54 11.84 4.50 -8.82
N PRO A 55 12.51 5.67 -8.80
CA PRO A 55 11.81 6.94 -8.58
C PRO A 55 10.65 7.11 -9.57
N GLY A 56 9.42 7.19 -9.05
CA GLY A 56 8.20 7.33 -9.85
C GLY A 56 7.66 6.04 -10.49
N TYR A 57 8.24 4.87 -10.22
CA TYR A 57 7.81 3.59 -10.80
C TYR A 57 7.92 2.43 -9.80
N ALA A 58 6.92 1.57 -9.79
CA ALA A 58 7.00 0.27 -9.15
C ALA A 58 6.16 -0.77 -9.89
N GLU A 59 6.66 -1.98 -10.00
CA GLU A 59 5.96 -3.13 -10.59
C GLU A 59 6.14 -4.35 -9.70
N ILE A 60 5.04 -5.07 -9.46
CA ILE A 60 5.01 -6.32 -8.71
C ILE A 60 4.25 -7.36 -9.53
N ALA A 61 4.87 -8.54 -9.72
CA ALA A 61 4.19 -9.73 -10.20
C ALA A 61 4.24 -10.82 -9.12
N GLY A 62 3.09 -11.46 -8.90
CA GLY A 62 2.96 -12.61 -8.03
C GLY A 62 2.61 -13.86 -8.83
N THR A 63 2.96 -15.02 -8.29
CA THR A 63 2.63 -16.33 -8.83
C THR A 63 1.74 -17.11 -7.87
N GLY A 64 1.06 -18.15 -8.38
CA GLY A 64 0.08 -18.94 -7.64
C GLY A 64 -1.16 -18.14 -7.23
N ASP A 65 -1.91 -18.66 -6.26
CA ASP A 65 -3.10 -17.98 -5.74
C ASP A 65 -2.68 -16.82 -4.82
N CYS A 66 -2.59 -15.61 -5.36
CA CYS A 66 -2.31 -14.37 -4.62
C CYS A 66 -3.35 -13.26 -4.85
N ALA A 67 -4.52 -13.64 -5.38
CA ALA A 67 -5.56 -12.69 -5.75
C ALA A 67 -6.07 -11.86 -4.56
N ARG A 68 -6.05 -12.45 -3.35
CA ARG A 68 -6.49 -11.78 -2.12
C ARG A 68 -5.55 -10.65 -1.71
N GLU A 69 -4.25 -10.85 -1.82
CA GLU A 69 -3.23 -9.86 -1.50
C GLU A 69 -3.30 -8.68 -2.48
N PHE A 70 -3.43 -8.96 -3.78
CA PHE A 70 -3.65 -7.91 -4.80
C PHE A 70 -4.98 -7.18 -4.60
N ALA A 71 -6.06 -7.89 -4.27
CA ALA A 71 -7.36 -7.26 -3.99
C ALA A 71 -7.30 -6.34 -2.77
N LEU A 72 -6.55 -6.70 -1.72
CA LEU A 72 -6.35 -5.86 -0.54
C LEU A 72 -5.61 -4.56 -0.89
N VAL A 73 -4.53 -4.66 -1.68
CA VAL A 73 -3.78 -3.47 -2.10
C VAL A 73 -4.58 -2.59 -3.05
N ARG A 74 -5.32 -3.19 -4.00
CA ARG A 74 -6.24 -2.44 -4.87
C ARG A 74 -7.31 -1.71 -4.07
N CYS A 75 -7.86 -2.34 -3.03
CA CYS A 75 -8.79 -1.69 -2.11
C CYS A 75 -8.16 -0.46 -1.44
N GLY A 76 -6.93 -0.59 -0.93
CA GLY A 76 -6.20 0.53 -0.33
C GLY A 76 -5.94 1.68 -1.31
N LEU A 77 -5.53 1.38 -2.54
CA LEU A 77 -5.31 2.39 -3.58
C LEU A 77 -6.62 3.09 -3.99
N ALA A 78 -7.73 2.36 -4.08
CA ALA A 78 -9.05 2.93 -4.39
C ALA A 78 -9.54 3.87 -3.29
N LEU A 79 -9.33 3.53 -2.01
CA LEU A 79 -9.64 4.41 -0.88
C LEU A 79 -8.75 5.67 -0.91
N LEU A 80 -7.47 5.53 -1.26
CA LEU A 80 -6.57 6.66 -1.40
C LEU A 80 -7.02 7.61 -2.53
N ALA A 81 -7.48 7.06 -3.67
CA ALA A 81 -8.05 7.84 -4.77
C ALA A 81 -9.33 8.60 -4.39
N GLN A 82 -10.20 7.98 -3.58
CA GLN A 82 -11.40 8.65 -3.06
C GLN A 82 -11.03 9.80 -2.11
N GLN A 83 -10.02 9.59 -1.25
CA GLN A 83 -9.59 10.59 -0.28
C GLN A 83 -8.83 11.76 -0.92
N TYR A 84 -8.12 11.50 -2.03
CA TYR A 84 -7.32 12.49 -2.77
C TYR A 84 -7.64 12.46 -4.28
N PRO A 85 -8.81 12.98 -4.71
CA PRO A 85 -9.20 13.00 -6.12
C PRO A 85 -8.19 13.75 -6.99
N GLY A 86 -7.92 13.23 -8.19
CA GLY A 86 -6.94 13.80 -9.13
C GLY A 86 -5.47 13.65 -8.72
N ARG A 87 -5.18 12.90 -7.64
CA ARG A 87 -3.81 12.55 -7.22
C ARG A 87 -3.49 11.08 -7.41
N VAL A 88 -4.51 10.21 -7.38
CA VAL A 88 -4.39 8.77 -7.60
C VAL A 88 -5.53 8.35 -8.52
N GLU A 89 -5.20 7.51 -9.50
CA GLU A 89 -6.16 6.87 -10.40
C GLU A 89 -5.92 5.36 -10.33
N VAL A 90 -7.00 4.58 -10.30
CA VAL A 90 -6.95 3.11 -10.26
C VAL A 90 -7.67 2.60 -11.49
N GLY A 91 -6.91 1.96 -12.38
CA GLY A 91 -7.44 1.31 -13.58
C GLY A 91 -8.12 -0.03 -13.26
N SER A 92 -8.95 -0.47 -14.21
CA SER A 92 -9.64 -1.77 -14.21
C SER A 92 -8.73 -2.91 -14.69
#